data_AF-A0A6A5BK25-F1
#
_entry.id   AF-A0A6A5BK25-F1
#
_cell.length_a   1.000
_cell.length_b   1.000
_cell.length_c   1.000
_cell.angle_alpha   90.00
_cell.angle_beta   90.00
_cell.angle_gamma   90.00
#
_symmetry.space_group_name_H-M   'P 1'
#
loop_
_entity.id
_entity.type
_entity.pdbx_description
1 polymer ?
#
loop_
_entity_poly.entity_id
_entity_poly.type
_entity_poly.pdbx_seq_one_letter_code
_entity_poly.pdbx_strand_id
1 'polypeptide(L)'
;MCCCIQESSQLWAPTQELLQAEAQFLKHFGNSKKEKRMLKRAFRVLKTWAKKKHLMHKNLFELERALNQRGVVHTLFLHHVVERVKSSADQAIQKVKSEISKVQEFFNPPIPKYDGPFYNKGSLSTWMNDLVLYIGDLPLNFLVIPGTHESFSANMVPESKMAPNAETPIKKLNDVLKFYPKNVVNTVIANWARTQSQSAYNQLVDGIRYFEISLCRDKEIKDKIQMLKTCHTFFDSPIEPILDQIATFSKTKGKREVVILDFKHLYDMDDSDHEYLFKVLKAKFGNLLADSTKFSPTSSLKEFWRTTQRIIVLYDHENSVKKSQGLLWSHSNINSPSPNVQTTSDLYDKLSKSLSDRSSTDKKFFVSQGVLTPNEKTIASGLIAKPKSLLDAGDLWNPVVANWIGSGSLPRKKMNVVIVDNYSPLFVATLVEKNRKKI
;
A
#
# COMPACT_ATOMS: atom_id res chain seq x y z
N MET A 1 23.46 -35.22 -10.18
CA MET A 1 22.00 -34.98 -10.22
C MET A 1 21.31 -35.04 -8.85
N CYS A 2 22.02 -35.35 -7.74
CA CYS A 2 21.46 -35.36 -6.38
C CYS A 2 21.17 -33.97 -5.76
N CYS A 3 21.59 -32.85 -6.35
CA CYS A 3 21.38 -31.52 -5.75
C CYS A 3 19.96 -30.96 -5.93
N CYS A 4 19.17 -31.42 -6.90
CA CYS A 4 17.86 -30.80 -7.18
C CYS A 4 16.70 -31.36 -6.33
N ILE A 5 16.92 -32.41 -5.53
CA ILE A 5 15.85 -33.07 -4.77
C ILE A 5 15.78 -32.56 -3.32
N GLN A 6 16.90 -32.12 -2.73
CA GLN A 6 16.94 -31.64 -1.34
C GLN A 6 16.23 -30.29 -1.12
N GLU A 7 16.13 -29.42 -2.13
CA GLU A 7 15.42 -28.13 -2.01
C GLU A 7 13.88 -28.26 -2.15
N SER A 8 13.36 -29.43 -2.52
CA SER A 8 11.92 -29.62 -2.79
C SER A 8 11.13 -30.22 -1.63
N SER A 9 11.78 -30.62 -0.53
CA SER A 9 11.14 -31.24 0.63
C SER A 9 10.50 -30.22 1.60
N GLN A 10 10.79 -28.93 1.47
CA GLN A 10 10.29 -27.87 2.37
C GLN A 10 8.90 -27.30 1.99
N LEU A 11 8.22 -27.86 0.97
CA LEU A 11 6.96 -27.31 0.42
C LEU A 11 5.71 -28.21 0.60
N TRP A 12 5.71 -29.12 1.58
CA TRP A 12 4.69 -30.16 1.68
C TRP A 12 3.80 -30.00 2.91
N ALA A 13 2.57 -29.52 2.70
CA ALA A 13 1.45 -29.81 3.61
C ALA A 13 0.75 -31.09 3.11
N PRO A 14 0.63 -32.16 3.91
CA PRO A 14 -0.13 -33.36 3.58
C PRO A 14 -1.53 -33.08 3.00
N THR A 15 -1.97 -33.90 2.06
CA THR A 15 -3.28 -33.80 1.39
C THR A 15 -4.48 -33.69 2.36
N GLN A 16 -4.34 -34.17 3.60
CA GLN A 16 -5.35 -34.02 4.67
C GLN A 16 -5.39 -32.62 5.31
N GLU A 17 -4.27 -31.90 5.37
CA GLU A 17 -4.21 -30.53 5.88
C GLU A 17 -4.85 -29.54 4.90
N LEU A 18 -4.66 -29.76 3.59
CA LEU A 18 -5.39 -29.04 2.53
C LEU A 18 -6.91 -29.32 2.57
N LEU A 19 -7.32 -30.52 2.99
CA LEU A 19 -8.73 -30.89 3.17
C LEU A 19 -9.36 -30.18 4.39
N GLN A 20 -8.63 -30.07 5.49
CA GLN A 20 -9.06 -29.33 6.68
C GLN A 20 -9.08 -27.82 6.45
N ALA A 21 -8.06 -27.27 5.76
CA ALA A 21 -8.00 -25.87 5.37
C ALA A 21 -9.17 -25.50 4.42
N GLU A 22 -9.48 -26.32 3.41
CA GLU A 22 -10.65 -26.10 2.55
C GLU A 22 -11.97 -26.18 3.34
N ALA A 23 -12.13 -27.15 4.24
CA ALA A 23 -13.34 -27.29 5.04
C ALA A 23 -13.56 -26.09 5.98
N GLN A 24 -12.49 -25.59 6.60
CA GLN A 24 -12.54 -24.40 7.46
C GLN A 24 -12.74 -23.11 6.65
N PHE A 25 -12.11 -23.00 5.48
CA PHE A 25 -12.24 -21.86 4.57
C PHE A 25 -13.66 -21.76 3.98
N LEU A 26 -14.24 -22.87 3.52
CA LEU A 26 -15.62 -22.91 3.01
C LEU A 26 -16.67 -22.66 4.11
N LYS A 27 -16.36 -22.99 5.36
CA LYS A 27 -17.23 -22.73 6.53
C LYS A 27 -17.27 -21.24 6.89
N HIS A 28 -16.18 -20.49 6.70
CA HIS A 28 -16.08 -19.08 7.11
C HIS A 28 -16.27 -18.06 5.98
N PHE A 29 -16.00 -18.40 4.71
CA PHE A 29 -15.86 -17.38 3.66
C PHE A 29 -16.94 -17.37 2.57
N GLY A 30 -17.74 -18.42 2.41
CA GLY A 30 -18.84 -18.43 1.43
C GLY A 30 -20.13 -17.86 2.02
N ASN A 31 -20.60 -16.70 1.56
CA ASN A 31 -21.86 -16.12 2.04
C ASN A 31 -23.04 -16.39 1.10
N SER A 32 -22.78 -16.73 -0.18
CA SER A 32 -23.80 -17.18 -1.13
C SER A 32 -23.57 -18.61 -1.64
N LYS A 33 -24.64 -19.28 -2.10
CA LYS A 33 -24.56 -20.60 -2.77
C LYS A 33 -23.65 -20.57 -4.01
N LYS A 34 -23.59 -19.43 -4.72
CA LYS A 34 -22.76 -19.24 -5.93
C LYS A 34 -21.27 -19.21 -5.58
N GLU A 35 -20.88 -18.44 -4.57
CA GLU A 35 -19.49 -18.36 -4.08
C GLU A 35 -19.00 -19.69 -3.51
N LYS A 36 -19.82 -20.37 -2.69
CA LYS A 36 -19.48 -21.71 -2.16
C LYS A 36 -19.24 -22.72 -3.28
N ARG A 37 -20.01 -22.66 -4.37
CA ARG A 37 -19.82 -23.53 -5.55
C ARG A 37 -18.53 -23.20 -6.32
N MET A 38 -18.20 -21.93 -6.48
CA MET A 38 -16.99 -21.50 -7.19
C MET A 38 -15.72 -21.78 -6.37
N LEU A 39 -15.71 -21.47 -5.07
CA LEU A 39 -14.61 -21.82 -4.17
C LEU A 39 -14.37 -23.33 -4.14
N LYS A 40 -15.43 -24.14 -4.03
CA LYS A 40 -15.32 -25.62 -4.14
C LYS A 40 -14.73 -26.08 -5.47
N ARG A 41 -15.00 -25.38 -6.59
CA ARG A 41 -14.38 -25.68 -7.89
C ARG A 41 -12.90 -25.31 -7.88
N ALA A 42 -12.52 -24.14 -7.39
CA ALA A 42 -11.13 -23.68 -7.30
C ALA A 42 -10.28 -24.62 -6.42
N PHE A 43 -10.79 -24.98 -5.25
CA PHE A 43 -10.10 -25.94 -4.37
C PHE A 43 -10.02 -27.36 -4.97
N ARG A 44 -11.06 -27.82 -5.68
CA ARG A 44 -11.02 -29.10 -6.41
C ARG A 44 -9.94 -29.09 -7.49
N VAL A 45 -9.76 -27.98 -8.19
CA VAL A 45 -8.69 -27.77 -9.17
C VAL A 45 -7.31 -27.79 -8.50
N LEU A 46 -7.13 -27.05 -7.40
CA LEU A 46 -5.90 -27.04 -6.59
C LEU A 46 -5.54 -28.44 -6.06
N LYS A 47 -6.53 -29.17 -5.53
CA LYS A 47 -6.35 -30.57 -5.08
C LYS A 47 -5.97 -31.51 -6.20
N THR A 48 -6.60 -31.38 -7.36
CA THR A 48 -6.29 -32.21 -8.54
C THR A 48 -4.88 -31.91 -9.04
N TRP A 49 -4.47 -30.63 -9.02
CA TRP A 49 -3.12 -30.19 -9.35
C TRP A 49 -2.09 -30.72 -8.35
N ALA A 50 -2.32 -30.57 -7.04
CA ALA A 50 -1.44 -31.07 -6.00
C ALA A 50 -1.29 -32.60 -6.05
N LYS A 51 -2.38 -33.34 -6.25
CA LYS A 51 -2.35 -34.80 -6.43
C LYS A 51 -1.59 -35.21 -7.70
N LYS A 52 -1.82 -34.55 -8.84
CA LYS A 52 -1.10 -34.85 -10.09
C LYS A 52 0.38 -34.48 -10.00
N LYS A 53 0.73 -33.36 -9.38
CA LYS A 53 2.12 -32.95 -9.15
C LYS A 53 2.85 -33.92 -8.22
N HIS A 54 2.19 -34.34 -7.14
CA HIS A 54 2.69 -35.37 -6.22
C HIS A 54 2.90 -36.73 -6.94
N LEU A 55 1.90 -37.17 -7.71
CA LEU A 55 1.98 -38.42 -8.45
C LEU A 55 3.05 -38.38 -9.56
N MET A 56 3.23 -37.23 -10.22
CA MET A 56 4.31 -37.03 -11.19
C MET A 56 5.68 -37.09 -10.53
N HIS A 57 5.91 -36.38 -9.42
CA HIS A 57 7.17 -36.44 -8.67
C HIS A 57 7.46 -37.85 -8.16
N LYS A 58 6.46 -38.53 -7.59
CA LYS A 58 6.60 -39.92 -7.12
C LYS A 58 6.92 -40.87 -8.26
N ASN A 59 6.22 -40.77 -9.39
CA ASN A 59 6.46 -41.62 -10.55
C ASN A 59 7.82 -41.33 -11.18
N LEU A 60 8.25 -40.07 -11.29
CA LEU A 60 9.59 -39.71 -11.78
C LEU A 60 10.69 -40.25 -10.85
N PHE A 61 10.52 -40.14 -9.53
CA PHE A 61 11.47 -40.65 -8.54
C PHE A 61 11.57 -42.18 -8.54
N GLU A 62 10.44 -42.90 -8.61
CA GLU A 62 10.43 -44.37 -8.71
C GLU A 62 10.98 -44.85 -10.06
N LEU A 63 10.73 -44.12 -11.15
CA LEU A 63 11.33 -44.40 -12.45
C LEU A 63 12.84 -44.21 -12.41
N GLU A 64 13.33 -43.11 -11.85
CA GLU A 64 14.77 -42.79 -11.70
C GLU A 64 15.48 -43.81 -10.81
N ARG A 65 14.84 -44.24 -9.72
CA ARG A 65 15.33 -45.33 -8.85
C ARG A 65 15.40 -46.67 -9.59
N ALA A 66 14.35 -47.04 -10.33
CA ALA A 66 14.31 -48.28 -11.10
C ALA A 66 15.32 -48.32 -12.25
N LEU A 67 15.62 -47.16 -12.87
CA LEU A 67 16.61 -47.02 -13.93
C LEU A 67 18.05 -47.07 -13.41
N ASN A 68 18.34 -46.41 -12.29
CA ASN A 68 19.64 -46.49 -11.63
C ASN A 68 19.98 -47.91 -11.15
N GLN A 69 18.98 -48.71 -10.75
CA GLN A 69 19.17 -50.10 -10.37
C GLN A 69 19.46 -51.04 -11.54
N ARG A 70 19.12 -50.67 -12.78
CA ARG A 70 19.21 -51.55 -13.96
C ARG A 70 20.35 -51.20 -14.92
N GLY A 71 21.11 -50.13 -14.66
CA GLY A 71 22.27 -49.75 -15.49
C GLY A 71 21.94 -49.41 -16.95
N VAL A 72 20.67 -49.11 -17.26
CA VAL A 72 20.21 -48.91 -18.64
C VAL A 72 20.49 -47.48 -19.10
N VAL A 73 21.43 -47.33 -20.03
CA VAL A 73 21.54 -46.15 -20.88
C VAL A 73 20.87 -46.47 -22.21
N HIS A 74 19.62 -46.05 -22.42
CA HIS A 74 19.14 -45.81 -23.79
C HIS A 74 18.05 -44.75 -23.88
N THR A 75 18.26 -43.84 -24.83
CA THR A 75 18.09 -42.39 -24.61
C THR A 75 16.94 -41.78 -25.41
N LEU A 76 16.07 -42.59 -26.02
CA LEU A 76 14.96 -42.11 -26.87
C LEU A 76 13.57 -42.44 -26.30
N PHE A 77 13.33 -43.67 -25.84
CA PHE A 77 12.05 -44.03 -25.22
C PHE A 77 11.81 -43.28 -23.91
N LEU A 78 12.85 -43.19 -23.07
CA LEU A 78 12.83 -42.43 -21.82
C LEU A 78 12.62 -40.94 -22.05
N HIS A 79 13.30 -40.37 -23.04
CA HIS A 79 13.10 -38.98 -23.44
C HIS A 79 11.63 -38.76 -23.86
N HIS A 80 11.07 -39.66 -24.66
CA HIS A 80 9.69 -39.55 -25.13
C HIS A 80 8.65 -39.68 -24.01
N VAL A 81 8.87 -40.57 -23.03
CA VAL A 81 7.99 -40.69 -21.84
C VAL A 81 8.08 -39.45 -20.96
N VAL A 82 9.29 -38.94 -20.71
CA VAL A 82 9.50 -37.71 -19.94
C VAL A 82 8.86 -36.50 -20.62
N GLU A 83 9.03 -36.35 -21.94
CA GLU A 83 8.42 -35.26 -22.71
C GLU A 83 6.89 -35.34 -22.74
N ARG A 84 6.30 -36.55 -22.80
CA ARG A 84 4.83 -36.72 -22.66
C ARG A 84 4.34 -36.33 -21.27
N VAL A 85 5.07 -36.68 -20.21
CA VAL A 85 4.70 -36.31 -18.84
C VAL A 85 4.82 -34.80 -18.64
N LYS A 86 5.88 -34.16 -19.13
CA LYS A 86 6.04 -32.70 -19.14
C LYS A 86 4.92 -32.01 -19.91
N SER A 87 4.64 -32.45 -21.13
CA SER A 87 3.55 -31.89 -21.94
C SER A 87 2.18 -31.99 -21.26
N SER A 88 1.88 -33.12 -20.62
CA SER A 88 0.64 -33.29 -19.86
C SER A 88 0.58 -32.41 -18.61
N ALA A 89 1.71 -32.22 -17.93
CA ALA A 89 1.85 -31.27 -16.82
C ALA A 89 1.61 -29.83 -17.28
N ASP A 90 2.21 -29.43 -18.40
CA ASP A 90 2.08 -28.08 -18.96
C ASP A 90 0.65 -27.80 -19.40
N GLN A 91 -0.02 -28.75 -20.06
CA GLN A 91 -1.44 -28.62 -20.40
C GLN A 91 -2.33 -28.49 -19.16
N ALA A 92 -2.04 -29.26 -18.09
CA ALA A 92 -2.77 -29.13 -16.84
C ALA A 92 -2.52 -27.77 -16.17
N ILE A 93 -1.28 -27.27 -16.20
CA ILE A 93 -0.91 -25.93 -15.71
C ILE A 93 -1.63 -24.86 -16.51
N GLN A 94 -1.69 -24.96 -17.84
CA GLN A 94 -2.38 -24.00 -18.69
C GLN A 94 -3.89 -24.00 -18.42
N LYS A 95 -4.51 -25.17 -18.20
CA LYS A 95 -5.92 -25.27 -17.83
C LYS A 95 -6.20 -24.64 -16.46
N VAL A 96 -5.33 -24.86 -15.47
CA VAL A 96 -5.41 -24.21 -14.16
C VAL A 96 -5.26 -22.69 -14.29
N LYS A 97 -4.27 -22.22 -15.06
CA LYS A 97 -4.06 -20.79 -15.35
C LYS A 97 -5.30 -20.17 -16.00
N SER A 98 -5.91 -20.83 -16.98
CA SER A 98 -7.13 -20.36 -17.64
C SER A 98 -8.33 -20.27 -16.68
N GLU A 99 -8.53 -21.27 -15.82
CA GLU A 99 -9.61 -21.22 -14.83
C GLU A 99 -9.35 -20.15 -13.75
N ILE A 100 -8.08 -19.95 -13.36
CA ILE A 100 -7.69 -18.83 -12.49
C ILE A 100 -7.96 -17.49 -13.18
N SER A 101 -7.64 -17.34 -14.46
CA SER A 101 -7.92 -16.13 -15.24
C SER A 101 -9.41 -15.82 -15.31
N LYS A 102 -10.28 -16.82 -15.54
CA LYS A 102 -11.74 -16.63 -15.53
C LYS A 102 -12.28 -16.18 -14.17
N VAL A 103 -11.70 -16.72 -13.09
CA VAL A 103 -12.03 -16.28 -11.73
C VAL A 103 -11.53 -14.85 -11.49
N GLN A 104 -10.33 -14.51 -11.98
CA GLN A 104 -9.77 -13.16 -11.89
C GLN A 104 -10.58 -12.13 -12.67
N GLU A 105 -11.02 -12.41 -13.90
CA GLU A 105 -11.89 -11.53 -14.70
C GLU A 105 -13.25 -11.29 -14.03
N PHE A 106 -13.78 -12.30 -13.33
CA PHE A 106 -15.03 -12.16 -12.58
C PHE A 106 -14.90 -11.20 -11.38
N PHE A 107 -13.74 -11.19 -10.71
CA PHE A 107 -13.49 -10.29 -9.59
C PHE A 107 -12.88 -8.94 -10.00
N ASN A 108 -12.24 -8.86 -11.17
CA ASN A 108 -11.58 -7.68 -11.70
C ASN A 108 -12.11 -7.41 -13.13
N PRO A 109 -13.31 -6.83 -13.28
CA PRO A 109 -13.82 -6.46 -14.60
C PRO A 109 -12.84 -5.49 -15.29
N PRO A 110 -12.75 -5.48 -16.63
CA PRO A 110 -11.85 -4.60 -17.35
C PRO A 110 -12.15 -3.13 -16.99
N ILE A 111 -11.17 -2.51 -16.34
CA ILE A 111 -11.23 -1.09 -15.97
C ILE A 111 -10.92 -0.28 -17.22
N PRO A 112 -11.74 0.74 -17.56
CA PRO A 112 -11.43 1.64 -18.66
C PRO A 112 -10.04 2.24 -18.47
N LYS A 113 -9.18 2.10 -19.49
CA LYS A 113 -7.90 2.82 -19.51
C LYS A 113 -8.20 4.30 -19.66
N TYR A 114 -7.97 5.07 -18.60
CA TYR A 114 -7.89 6.51 -18.70
C TYR A 114 -6.47 6.87 -19.13
N ASP A 115 -6.30 7.25 -20.39
CA ASP A 115 -4.97 7.59 -20.93
C ASP A 115 -4.44 8.93 -20.38
N GLY A 116 -5.32 9.75 -19.78
CA GLY A 116 -4.97 10.97 -19.02
C GLY A 116 -4.05 11.96 -19.74
N PRO A 117 -3.70 13.07 -19.08
CA PRO A 117 -2.61 13.90 -19.58
C PRO A 117 -1.28 13.16 -19.36
N PHE A 118 -0.57 12.84 -20.44
CA PHE A 118 0.79 12.30 -20.37
C PHE A 118 1.74 13.39 -19.86
N TYR A 119 2.25 13.22 -18.65
CA TYR A 119 3.33 14.03 -18.10
C TYR A 119 4.63 13.24 -18.09
N ASN A 120 5.73 13.88 -18.50
CA ASN A 120 7.06 13.26 -18.41
C ASN A 120 7.46 13.09 -16.93
N LYS A 121 7.97 11.91 -16.56
CA LYS A 121 8.49 11.63 -15.21
C LYS A 121 9.57 12.66 -14.84
N GLY A 122 9.45 13.30 -13.68
CA GLY A 122 10.30 14.41 -13.23
C GLY A 122 9.73 15.82 -13.50
N SER A 123 8.75 15.97 -14.40
CA SER A 123 8.07 17.24 -14.69
C SER A 123 7.16 17.74 -13.56
N LEU A 124 6.87 16.91 -12.55
CA LEU A 124 5.96 17.23 -11.46
C LEU A 124 6.69 17.65 -10.17
N SER A 125 8.02 17.61 -10.17
CA SER A 125 8.81 17.91 -8.96
C SER A 125 8.67 19.36 -8.48
N THR A 126 8.19 20.27 -9.32
CA THR A 126 7.96 21.71 -9.05
C THR A 126 6.56 22.17 -9.41
N TRP A 127 5.58 21.26 -9.42
CA TRP A 127 4.27 21.57 -9.98
C TRP A 127 3.55 22.76 -9.30
N MET A 128 3.77 22.99 -8.00
CA MET A 128 3.12 24.14 -7.35
C MET A 128 3.71 25.46 -7.87
N ASN A 129 5.03 25.53 -8.03
CA ASN A 129 5.68 26.66 -8.69
C ASN A 129 5.24 26.84 -10.14
N ASP A 130 5.19 25.75 -10.90
CA ASP A 130 4.91 25.79 -12.34
C ASP A 130 3.46 26.21 -12.63
N LEU A 131 2.56 26.02 -11.66
CA LEU A 131 1.17 26.45 -11.70
C LEU A 131 0.91 27.78 -10.96
N VAL A 132 1.93 28.59 -10.66
CA VAL A 132 1.81 29.86 -9.92
C VAL A 132 0.65 30.75 -10.36
N LEU A 133 0.41 30.86 -11.68
CA LEU A 133 -0.67 31.69 -12.24
C LEU A 133 -2.08 31.14 -11.98
N TYR A 134 -2.20 29.85 -11.67
CA TYR A 134 -3.47 29.17 -11.42
C TYR A 134 -3.77 28.99 -9.94
N ILE A 135 -2.75 28.74 -9.13
CA ILE A 135 -2.92 28.34 -7.72
C ILE A 135 -2.34 29.32 -6.70
N GLY A 136 -1.56 30.31 -7.12
CA GLY A 136 -0.82 31.17 -6.19
C GLY A 136 -1.72 31.90 -5.18
N ASP A 137 -2.83 32.46 -5.65
CA ASP A 137 -3.78 33.19 -4.80
C ASP A 137 -4.86 32.26 -4.18
N LEU A 138 -4.84 30.96 -4.47
CA LEU A 138 -5.78 30.00 -3.87
C LEU A 138 -5.32 29.56 -2.48
N PRO A 139 -6.25 29.37 -1.54
CA PRO A 139 -5.92 28.81 -0.23
C PRO A 139 -5.48 27.34 -0.36
N LEU A 140 -4.57 26.89 0.52
CA LEU A 140 -4.07 25.51 0.47
C LEU A 140 -5.18 24.46 0.54
N ASN A 141 -6.23 24.71 1.32
CA ASN A 141 -7.36 23.79 1.48
C ASN A 141 -8.31 23.73 0.25
N PHE A 142 -8.05 24.49 -0.81
CA PHE A 142 -8.76 24.46 -2.10
C PHE A 142 -7.93 23.81 -3.23
N LEU A 143 -6.65 23.55 -2.98
CA LEU A 143 -5.79 22.85 -3.93
C LEU A 143 -6.12 21.36 -3.95
N VAL A 144 -6.03 20.74 -5.12
CA VAL A 144 -6.05 19.27 -5.25
C VAL A 144 -4.62 18.77 -5.07
N ILE A 145 -4.32 18.24 -3.89
CA ILE A 145 -2.97 17.88 -3.46
C ILE A 145 -2.79 16.35 -3.51
N PRO A 146 -1.87 15.83 -4.32
CA PRO A 146 -1.50 14.42 -4.28
C PRO A 146 -0.81 14.06 -2.96
N GLY A 147 -1.31 13.01 -2.31
CA GLY A 147 -0.72 12.46 -1.10
C GLY A 147 -0.62 10.93 -1.13
N THR A 148 0.01 10.38 -0.10
CA THR A 148 0.16 8.93 0.07
C THR A 148 -0.31 8.47 1.44
N HIS A 149 -0.99 7.33 1.46
CA HIS A 149 -1.42 6.64 2.68
C HIS A 149 -0.26 5.84 3.25
N GLU A 150 -0.06 5.93 4.57
CA GLU A 150 1.02 5.24 5.31
C GLU A 150 2.37 5.34 4.58
N SER A 151 2.82 6.58 4.38
CA SER A 151 3.72 6.97 3.28
C SER A 151 5.08 6.28 3.25
N PHE A 152 5.52 5.72 4.38
CA PHE A 152 6.89 5.26 4.60
C PHE A 152 6.93 3.80 5.05
N SER A 153 6.33 2.94 4.23
CA SER A 153 6.28 1.47 4.37
C SER A 153 7.14 0.73 3.34
N ALA A 154 7.97 1.45 2.58
CA ALA A 154 8.68 0.94 1.41
C ALA A 154 9.80 -0.06 1.71
N ASN A 155 10.38 -0.07 2.91
CA ASN A 155 11.46 -1.02 3.25
C ASN A 155 10.98 -2.16 4.15
N MET A 156 9.66 -2.30 4.35
CA MET A 156 9.06 -3.39 5.09
C MET A 156 9.32 -4.75 4.43
N VAL A 157 9.79 -5.70 5.23
CA VAL A 157 10.12 -7.07 4.82
C VAL A 157 9.45 -8.09 5.74
N PRO A 158 9.29 -9.37 5.34
CA PRO A 158 8.69 -10.41 6.17
C PRO A 158 9.39 -10.63 7.53
N GLU A 159 10.66 -10.29 7.62
CA GLU A 159 11.47 -10.38 8.84
C GLU A 159 11.30 -9.18 9.78
N SER A 160 10.58 -8.12 9.34
CA SER A 160 10.32 -6.94 10.16
C SER A 160 9.60 -7.32 11.45
N LYS A 161 9.98 -6.66 12.54
CA LYS A 161 9.33 -6.82 13.84
C LYS A 161 7.90 -6.28 13.77
N MET A 162 6.95 -7.00 14.37
CA MET A 162 5.57 -6.52 14.52
C MET A 162 5.54 -5.24 15.36
N ALA A 163 4.82 -4.23 14.88
CA ALA A 163 4.62 -2.98 15.57
C ALA A 163 3.38 -3.01 16.48
N PRO A 164 3.27 -2.07 17.43
CA PRO A 164 2.11 -1.95 18.32
C PRO A 164 0.77 -1.78 17.59
N ASN A 165 0.78 -1.17 16.39
CA ASN A 165 -0.40 -0.93 15.57
C ASN A 165 -0.82 -2.12 14.68
N ALA A 166 -0.28 -3.32 14.90
CA ALA A 166 -0.72 -4.53 14.19
C ALA A 166 -2.22 -4.79 14.34
N GLU A 167 -2.93 -4.69 13.22
CA GLU A 167 -4.39 -4.75 13.17
C GLU A 167 -4.94 -6.14 13.52
N THR A 168 -6.18 -6.17 14.01
CA THR A 168 -6.92 -7.39 14.40
C THR A 168 -7.02 -8.47 13.30
N PRO A 169 -7.22 -8.14 12.00
CA PRO A 169 -7.24 -9.15 10.93
C PRO A 169 -5.93 -9.95 10.83
N ILE A 170 -4.81 -9.35 11.21
CA ILE A 170 -3.48 -9.96 11.14
C ILE A 170 -3.27 -10.91 12.32
N LYS A 171 -3.76 -10.53 13.51
CA LYS A 171 -3.80 -11.42 14.68
C LYS A 171 -4.64 -12.67 14.40
N LYS A 172 -5.81 -12.49 13.78
CA LYS A 172 -6.66 -13.61 13.36
C LYS A 172 -6.08 -14.40 12.18
N LEU A 173 -5.38 -13.75 11.25
CA LEU A 173 -4.70 -14.46 10.16
C LEU A 173 -3.59 -15.36 10.71
N ASN A 174 -2.85 -14.91 11.73
CA ASN A 174 -1.92 -15.76 12.47
C ASN A 174 -2.65 -16.97 13.09
N ASP A 175 -3.85 -16.79 13.62
CA ASP A 175 -4.65 -17.91 14.16
C ASP A 175 -5.14 -18.88 13.07
N VAL A 176 -5.56 -18.36 11.91
CA VAL A 176 -6.06 -19.14 10.77
C VAL A 176 -4.94 -19.89 10.05
N LEU A 177 -3.77 -19.25 9.90
CA LEU A 177 -2.61 -19.79 9.22
C LEU A 177 -1.59 -20.41 10.19
N LYS A 178 -1.96 -20.65 11.47
CA LYS A 178 -1.06 -21.18 12.50
C LYS A 178 -0.38 -22.52 12.16
N PHE A 179 -0.94 -23.26 11.20
CA PHE A 179 -0.40 -24.53 10.71
C PHE A 179 0.59 -24.36 9.54
N TYR A 180 0.74 -23.14 8.99
CA TYR A 180 1.74 -22.83 7.97
C TYR A 180 3.06 -22.39 8.62
N PRO A 181 4.20 -22.58 7.93
CA PRO A 181 5.49 -22.06 8.39
C PRO A 181 5.42 -20.55 8.64
N LYS A 182 5.93 -20.09 9.80
CA LYS A 182 5.83 -18.68 10.23
C LYS A 182 6.38 -17.68 9.20
N ASN A 183 7.46 -18.04 8.51
CA ASN A 183 8.03 -17.24 7.43
C ASN A 183 7.06 -17.01 6.26
N VAL A 184 6.24 -18.02 5.92
CA VAL A 184 5.21 -17.89 4.88
C VAL A 184 4.09 -16.95 5.35
N VAL A 185 3.64 -17.11 6.59
CA VAL A 185 2.59 -16.26 7.18
C VAL A 185 3.06 -14.80 7.24
N ASN A 186 4.26 -14.55 7.74
CA ASN A 186 4.86 -13.21 7.77
C ASN A 186 5.01 -12.60 6.38
N THR A 187 5.37 -13.41 5.37
CA THR A 187 5.46 -12.92 3.98
C THR A 187 4.12 -12.42 3.47
N VAL A 188 3.06 -13.15 3.74
CA VAL A 188 1.70 -12.73 3.38
C VAL A 188 1.34 -11.46 4.10
N ILE A 189 1.54 -11.40 5.42
CA ILE A 189 1.20 -10.20 6.20
C ILE A 189 1.99 -8.98 5.71
N ALA A 190 3.30 -9.11 5.46
CA ALA A 190 4.13 -8.01 4.98
C ALA A 190 3.66 -7.48 3.62
N ASN A 191 3.25 -8.35 2.70
CA ASN A 191 2.66 -7.97 1.42
C ASN A 191 1.36 -7.16 1.58
N TRP A 192 0.57 -7.46 2.62
CA TRP A 192 -0.68 -6.77 2.93
C TRP A 192 -0.51 -5.60 3.91
N ALA A 193 0.71 -5.31 4.34
CA ALA A 193 1.05 -4.20 5.22
C ALA A 193 1.83 -3.09 4.48
N ARG A 194 2.57 -3.43 3.41
CA ARG A 194 3.32 -2.47 2.61
C ARG A 194 2.42 -1.68 1.66
N THR A 195 2.25 -0.39 1.91
CA THR A 195 1.40 0.54 1.15
C THR A 195 2.15 1.29 0.05
N GLN A 196 3.45 1.52 0.20
CA GLN A 196 4.25 2.29 -0.76
C GLN A 196 5.50 1.52 -1.22
N SER A 197 5.97 1.85 -2.42
CA SER A 197 7.17 1.27 -3.02
C SER A 197 8.34 2.27 -3.14
N GLN A 198 8.07 3.56 -2.97
CA GLN A 198 9.02 4.66 -3.23
C GLN A 198 9.54 5.30 -1.95
N SER A 199 10.77 5.81 -2.01
CA SER A 199 11.35 6.60 -0.92
C SER A 199 10.67 7.98 -0.79
N ALA A 200 10.83 8.64 0.36
CA ALA A 200 10.26 9.97 0.58
C ALA A 200 10.73 11.00 -0.45
N TYR A 201 12.02 10.95 -0.83
CA TYR A 201 12.56 11.83 -1.86
C TYR A 201 11.89 11.59 -3.22
N ASN A 202 11.74 10.33 -3.63
CA ASN A 202 11.14 9.98 -4.91
C ASN A 202 9.65 10.36 -4.96
N GLN A 203 8.92 10.15 -3.87
CA GLN A 203 7.53 10.60 -3.75
C GLN A 203 7.40 12.11 -3.99
N LEU A 204 8.29 12.91 -3.39
CA LEU A 204 8.32 14.37 -3.62
C LEU A 204 8.68 14.73 -5.07
N VAL A 205 9.67 14.06 -5.66
CA VAL A 205 10.06 14.26 -7.07
C VAL A 205 8.92 13.91 -8.02
N ASP A 206 8.15 12.88 -7.70
CA ASP A 206 7.01 12.43 -8.52
C ASP A 206 5.76 13.30 -8.34
N GLY A 207 5.75 14.22 -7.36
CA GLY A 207 4.73 15.27 -7.20
C GLY A 207 3.87 15.17 -5.94
N ILE A 208 4.13 14.19 -5.06
CA ILE A 208 3.47 14.07 -3.76
C ILE A 208 3.81 15.27 -2.88
N ARG A 209 2.83 15.80 -2.15
CA ARG A 209 3.00 16.95 -1.24
C ARG A 209 2.33 16.76 0.12
N TYR A 210 1.67 15.62 0.33
CA TYR A 210 1.10 15.25 1.61
C TYR A 210 1.55 13.82 1.98
N PHE A 211 2.12 13.68 3.18
CA PHE A 211 2.51 12.40 3.73
C PHE A 211 1.69 12.10 4.98
N GLU A 212 0.88 11.05 4.94
CA GLU A 212 0.29 10.46 6.15
C GLU A 212 1.34 9.55 6.81
N ILE A 213 1.58 9.75 8.11
CA ILE A 213 2.68 9.13 8.86
C ILE A 213 2.15 8.50 10.15
N SER A 214 2.29 7.19 10.25
CA SER A 214 2.21 6.46 11.53
C SER A 214 3.63 6.21 12.07
N LEU A 215 3.84 6.58 13.33
CA LEU A 215 5.13 6.44 14.02
C LEU A 215 4.98 5.62 15.30
N CYS A 216 5.89 4.69 15.52
CA CYS A 216 5.91 3.81 16.67
C CYS A 216 7.24 3.90 17.42
N ARG A 217 7.18 3.83 18.75
CA ARG A 217 8.35 3.64 19.62
C ARG A 217 8.72 2.17 19.73
N ASP A 218 9.93 1.82 19.31
CA ASP A 218 10.50 0.48 19.56
C ASP A 218 11.13 0.45 20.95
N LYS A 219 10.42 -0.08 21.95
CA LYS A 219 10.82 -0.05 23.38
C LYS A 219 12.10 -0.85 23.68
N GLU A 220 12.52 -1.73 22.78
CA GLU A 220 13.77 -2.51 22.92
C GLU A 220 15.01 -1.71 22.48
N ILE A 221 14.82 -0.64 21.70
CA ILE A 221 15.91 0.17 21.16
C ILE A 221 16.13 1.40 22.03
N LYS A 222 17.35 1.52 22.56
CA LYS A 222 17.77 2.68 23.38
C LYS A 222 18.39 3.81 22.56
N ASP A 223 18.95 3.48 21.38
CA ASP A 223 19.52 4.48 20.48
C ASP A 223 18.42 5.41 19.94
N LYS A 224 18.57 6.72 20.16
CA LYS A 224 17.51 7.69 19.87
C LYS A 224 17.18 7.81 18.39
N ILE A 225 18.15 7.59 17.52
CA ILE A 225 17.95 7.68 16.07
C ILE A 225 17.15 6.48 15.59
N GLN A 226 17.44 5.30 16.14
CA GLN A 226 16.80 4.05 15.73
C GLN A 226 15.46 3.77 16.44
N MET A 227 15.14 4.50 17.50
CA MET A 227 14.01 4.13 18.35
C MET A 227 12.62 4.49 17.83
N LEU A 228 12.53 5.58 17.06
CA LEU A 228 11.28 6.04 16.46
C LEU A 228 11.27 5.61 14.99
N LYS A 229 10.39 4.68 14.68
CA LYS A 229 10.29 4.07 13.36
C LYS A 229 8.89 4.24 12.80
N THR A 230 8.80 4.41 11.49
CA THR A 230 7.51 4.35 10.79
C THR A 230 6.93 2.95 10.95
N CYS A 231 5.61 2.85 11.00
CA CYS A 231 4.96 1.58 11.28
C CYS A 231 3.58 1.46 10.65
N HIS A 232 3.33 0.31 10.04
CA HIS A 232 2.00 -0.10 9.62
C HIS A 232 1.96 -1.62 9.72
N THR A 233 1.38 -2.15 10.79
CA THR A 233 1.50 -3.55 11.23
C THR A 233 2.90 -3.99 11.66
N PHE A 234 3.92 -3.70 10.86
CA PHE A 234 5.31 -3.93 11.17
C PHE A 234 6.04 -2.60 11.30
N PHE A 235 7.13 -2.61 12.06
CA PHE A 235 8.12 -1.56 11.99
C PHE A 235 8.77 -1.57 10.60
N ASP A 236 8.95 -0.38 10.04
CA ASP A 236 9.75 -0.17 8.84
C ASP A 236 11.03 0.59 9.21
N SER A 237 11.11 1.88 8.88
CA SER A 237 12.37 2.60 8.84
C SER A 237 12.43 3.66 9.95
N PRO A 238 13.63 3.96 10.51
CA PRO A 238 13.80 5.11 11.40
C PRO A 238 13.33 6.40 10.74
N ILE A 239 12.74 7.30 11.53
CA ILE A 239 12.14 8.52 10.99
C ILE A 239 13.17 9.55 10.52
N GLU A 240 14.35 9.62 11.13
CA GLU A 240 15.32 10.68 10.83
C GLU A 240 15.87 10.64 9.39
N PRO A 241 16.31 9.48 8.84
CA PRO A 241 16.73 9.39 7.44
C PRO A 241 15.62 9.74 6.45
N ILE A 242 14.36 9.50 6.82
CA ILE A 242 13.19 9.91 6.02
C ILE A 242 13.07 11.44 6.02
N LEU A 243 13.16 12.08 7.20
CA LEU A 243 13.14 13.54 7.32
C LEU A 243 14.32 14.20 6.60
N ASP A 244 15.49 13.56 6.56
CA ASP A 244 16.65 14.02 5.79
C ASP A 244 16.37 14.06 4.28
N GLN A 245 15.67 13.05 3.76
CA GLN A 245 15.25 13.03 2.35
C GLN A 245 14.28 14.17 2.03
N ILE A 246 13.31 14.42 2.90
CA ILE A 246 12.34 15.51 2.74
C ILE A 246 13.06 16.86 2.81
N ALA A 247 13.93 17.06 3.81
CA ALA A 247 14.72 18.28 3.95
C ALA A 247 15.62 18.51 2.73
N THR A 248 16.24 17.45 2.20
CA THR A 248 17.06 17.51 0.98
C THR A 248 16.24 17.99 -0.21
N PHE A 249 15.06 17.41 -0.46
CA PHE A 249 14.17 17.87 -1.52
C PHE A 249 13.79 19.34 -1.34
N SER A 250 13.29 19.73 -0.16
CA SER A 250 12.79 21.07 0.11
C SER A 250 13.87 22.16 0.05
N LYS A 251 15.13 21.83 0.32
CA LYS A 251 16.27 22.76 0.22
C LYS A 251 16.82 22.87 -1.20
N THR A 252 16.75 21.80 -1.99
CA THR A 252 17.38 21.74 -3.32
C THR A 252 16.41 22.00 -4.48
N LYS A 253 15.34 21.20 -4.59
CA LYS A 253 14.38 21.23 -5.70
C LYS A 253 13.08 21.95 -5.32
N GLY A 254 12.53 21.65 -4.15
CA GLY A 254 11.22 22.11 -3.69
C GLY A 254 11.21 23.51 -3.06
N LYS A 255 11.88 24.50 -3.65
CA LYS A 255 12.01 25.85 -3.04
C LYS A 255 10.68 26.61 -2.93
N ARG A 256 9.71 26.27 -3.78
CA ARG A 256 8.35 26.84 -3.82
C ARG A 256 7.27 25.76 -3.66
N GLU A 257 7.64 24.63 -3.09
CA GLU A 257 6.73 23.51 -2.86
C GLU A 257 6.39 23.45 -1.38
N VAL A 258 5.08 23.53 -1.07
CA VAL A 258 4.59 23.33 0.30
C VAL A 258 4.35 21.85 0.52
N VAL A 259 4.96 21.29 1.57
CA VAL A 259 4.85 19.87 1.94
C VAL A 259 4.14 19.77 3.29
N ILE A 260 3.17 18.88 3.38
CA ILE A 260 2.40 18.60 4.60
C ILE A 260 2.83 17.24 5.14
N LEU A 261 3.37 17.23 6.35
CA LEU A 261 3.72 16.04 7.11
C LEU A 261 2.64 15.83 8.15
N ASP A 262 1.86 14.76 8.02
CA ASP A 262 0.77 14.45 8.93
C ASP A 262 1.15 13.29 9.84
N PHE A 263 1.67 13.62 11.02
CA PHE A 263 1.95 12.67 12.10
C PHE A 263 0.63 12.33 12.81
N LYS A 264 -0.16 11.52 12.12
CA LYS A 264 -1.54 11.19 12.46
C LYS A 264 -1.66 10.18 13.57
N HIS A 265 -0.83 9.14 13.56
CA HIS A 265 -0.86 8.10 14.58
C HIS A 265 0.51 7.95 15.23
N LEU A 266 0.53 8.15 16.55
CA LEU A 266 1.75 8.15 17.37
C LEU A 266 1.59 7.08 18.46
N TYR A 267 2.22 5.93 18.26
CA TYR A 267 2.01 4.75 19.09
C TYR A 267 3.15 4.54 20.07
N ASP A 268 2.78 4.24 21.33
CA ASP A 268 3.71 3.84 22.39
C ASP A 268 4.81 4.88 22.70
N MET A 269 4.61 6.13 22.28
CA MET A 269 5.51 7.25 22.55
C MET A 269 5.17 7.91 23.87
N ASP A 270 6.19 8.27 24.65
CA ASP A 270 6.04 9.13 25.83
C ASP A 270 6.35 10.61 25.51
N ASP A 271 6.13 11.49 26.48
CA ASP A 271 6.42 12.93 26.34
C ASP A 271 7.87 13.21 25.93
N SER A 272 8.83 12.39 26.37
CA SER A 272 10.25 12.57 26.03
C SER A 272 10.55 12.18 24.58
N ASP A 273 9.85 11.17 24.06
CA ASP A 273 9.91 10.77 22.65
C ASP A 273 9.34 11.88 21.75
N HIS A 274 8.22 12.49 22.15
CA HIS A 274 7.63 13.61 21.41
C HIS A 274 8.52 14.87 21.44
N GLU A 275 9.10 15.19 22.60
CA GLU A 275 10.06 16.30 22.72
C GLU A 275 11.33 16.06 21.90
N TYR A 276 11.80 14.81 21.84
CA TYR A 276 12.91 14.42 20.97
C TYR A 276 12.56 14.62 19.49
N LEU A 277 11.42 14.09 19.03
CA LEU A 277 11.00 14.22 17.63
C LEU A 277 10.83 15.70 17.23
N PHE A 278 10.30 16.54 18.12
CA PHE A 278 10.20 17.97 17.85
C PHE A 278 11.58 18.63 17.67
N LYS A 279 12.58 18.26 18.48
CA LYS A 279 13.96 18.73 18.32
C LYS A 279 14.54 18.29 16.97
N VAL A 280 14.29 17.04 16.56
CA VAL A 280 14.69 16.53 15.24
C VAL A 280 14.05 17.36 14.13
N LEU A 281 12.73 17.56 14.16
CA LEU A 281 12.01 18.37 13.16
C LEU A 281 12.60 19.78 13.04
N LYS A 282 12.86 20.45 14.18
CA LYS A 282 13.51 21.77 14.19
C LYS A 282 14.92 21.73 13.62
N ALA A 283 15.73 20.73 13.95
CA ALA A 283 17.09 20.60 13.44
C ALA A 283 17.13 20.38 11.92
N LYS A 284 16.22 19.55 11.38
CA LYS A 284 16.18 19.22 9.95
C LYS A 284 15.60 20.36 9.11
N PHE A 285 14.50 20.97 9.56
CA PHE A 285 13.74 21.93 8.78
C PHE A 285 13.98 23.39 9.16
N GLY A 286 14.31 23.72 10.41
CA GLY A 286 14.60 25.09 10.83
C GLY A 286 13.52 26.10 10.41
N ASN A 287 13.93 27.15 9.70
CA ASN A 287 13.04 28.21 9.18
C ASN A 287 12.11 27.77 8.04
N LEU A 288 12.15 26.50 7.63
CA LEU A 288 11.21 25.92 6.67
C LEU A 288 9.89 25.52 7.35
N LEU A 289 9.88 25.32 8.67
CA LEU A 289 8.67 24.98 9.41
C LEU A 289 7.65 26.13 9.34
N ALA A 290 6.41 25.78 9.00
CA ALA A 290 5.30 26.71 8.95
C ALA A 290 4.74 26.98 10.34
N ASP A 291 4.61 28.26 10.67
CA ASP A 291 4.11 28.76 11.95
C ASP A 291 2.59 28.87 11.92
N SER A 292 1.90 28.03 12.69
CA SER A 292 0.44 27.97 12.79
C SER A 292 -0.20 29.22 13.39
N THR A 293 0.60 30.13 13.97
CA THR A 293 0.10 31.43 14.44
C THR A 293 -0.03 32.45 13.30
N LYS A 294 0.64 32.21 12.18
CA LYS A 294 0.67 33.09 10.99
C LYS A 294 -0.08 32.50 9.81
N PHE A 295 -0.08 31.18 9.71
CA PHE A 295 -0.66 30.44 8.61
C PHE A 295 -1.75 29.50 9.10
N SER A 296 -2.71 29.24 8.21
CA SER A 296 -3.77 28.26 8.41
C SER A 296 -4.03 27.51 7.09
N PRO A 297 -4.89 26.48 7.07
CA PRO A 297 -5.26 25.83 5.82
C PRO A 297 -5.91 26.79 4.80
N THR A 298 -6.44 27.93 5.24
CA THR A 298 -7.03 28.96 4.38
C THR A 298 -6.03 30.02 3.90
N SER A 299 -4.76 29.93 4.28
CA SER A 299 -3.70 30.80 3.73
C SER A 299 -3.39 30.40 2.28
N SER A 300 -3.15 31.39 1.44
CA SER A 300 -2.79 31.22 0.04
C SER A 300 -1.35 30.73 -0.15
N LEU A 301 -1.09 30.01 -1.24
CA LEU A 301 0.29 29.58 -1.58
C LEU A 301 1.27 30.74 -1.67
N LYS A 302 0.81 31.87 -2.21
CA LYS A 302 1.63 33.08 -2.36
C LYS A 302 2.04 33.68 -1.02
N GLU A 303 1.23 33.53 0.03
CA GLU A 303 1.66 33.92 1.38
C GLU A 303 2.84 33.08 1.86
N PHE A 304 2.81 31.75 1.65
CA PHE A 304 3.95 30.89 1.95
C PHE A 304 5.17 31.26 1.12
N TRP A 305 5.01 31.49 -0.19
CA TRP A 305 6.11 31.85 -1.11
C TRP A 305 6.79 33.19 -0.84
N ARG A 306 6.12 34.10 -0.10
CA ARG A 306 6.74 35.35 0.38
C ARG A 306 7.68 35.11 1.57
N THR A 307 7.72 33.89 2.10
CA THR A 307 8.56 33.48 3.21
C THR A 307 9.42 32.28 2.84
N THR A 308 10.23 31.79 3.79
CA THR A 308 10.93 30.51 3.65
C THR A 308 10.09 29.32 4.11
N GLN A 309 8.97 29.56 4.80
CA GLN A 309 8.16 28.53 5.44
C GLN A 309 7.37 27.75 4.40
N ARG A 310 7.52 26.42 4.41
CA ARG A 310 6.93 25.52 3.43
C ARG A 310 6.76 24.07 3.90
N ILE A 311 7.09 23.77 5.16
CA ILE A 311 6.88 22.46 5.78
C ILE A 311 5.81 22.62 6.86
N ILE A 312 4.61 22.12 6.59
CA ILE A 312 3.52 22.06 7.57
C ILE A 312 3.63 20.72 8.29
N VAL A 313 3.61 20.74 9.62
CA VAL A 313 3.61 19.52 10.43
C VAL A 313 2.32 19.46 11.22
N LEU A 314 1.38 18.63 10.77
CA LEU A 314 0.19 18.26 11.53
C LEU A 314 0.60 17.19 12.55
N TYR A 315 0.16 17.34 13.79
CA TYR A 315 0.64 16.52 14.90
C TYR A 315 -0.49 16.13 15.86
N ASP A 316 -0.76 14.84 16.01
CA ASP A 316 -1.82 14.30 16.86
C ASP A 316 -1.37 14.09 18.32
N HIS A 317 -0.83 15.15 18.93
CA HIS A 317 -0.52 15.17 20.37
C HIS A 317 -0.59 16.61 20.90
N GLU A 318 -1.68 16.94 21.62
CA GLU A 318 -1.99 18.31 22.02
C GLU A 318 -0.91 18.97 22.90
N ASN A 319 -0.29 18.20 23.80
CA ASN A 319 0.74 18.73 24.69
C ASN A 319 1.98 19.19 23.89
N SER A 320 2.40 18.41 22.90
CA SER A 320 3.48 18.79 21.99
C SER A 320 3.12 20.00 21.15
N VAL A 321 1.88 20.06 20.64
CA VAL A 321 1.37 21.21 19.88
C VAL A 321 1.47 22.49 20.72
N LYS A 322 0.98 22.47 21.98
CA LYS A 322 1.05 23.62 22.90
C LYS A 322 2.50 24.05 23.19
N LYS A 323 3.41 23.08 23.42
CA LYS A 323 4.83 23.34 23.69
C LYS A 323 5.62 23.80 22.46
N SER A 324 5.11 23.58 21.25
CA SER A 324 5.85 23.83 19.99
C SER A 324 5.97 25.29 19.59
N GLN A 325 5.28 26.22 20.27
CA GLN A 325 5.23 27.64 19.93
C GLN A 325 4.77 27.90 18.48
N GLY A 326 3.79 27.12 18.00
CA GLY A 326 3.19 27.26 16.66
C GLY A 326 3.87 26.45 15.56
N LEU A 327 4.99 25.77 15.84
CA LEU A 327 5.72 24.99 14.83
C LEU A 327 5.13 23.58 14.59
N LEU A 328 4.24 23.10 15.46
CA LEU A 328 3.41 21.93 15.25
C LEU A 328 1.95 22.37 15.18
N TRP A 329 1.27 22.00 14.10
CA TRP A 329 -0.13 22.33 13.86
C TRP A 329 -1.00 21.27 14.51
N SER A 330 -2.04 21.70 15.23
CA SER A 330 -3.02 20.78 15.79
C SER A 330 -3.68 19.97 14.67
N HIS A 331 -3.83 18.66 14.89
CA HIS A 331 -4.58 17.77 14.00
C HIS A 331 -6.07 18.17 13.85
N SER A 332 -6.59 19.07 14.72
CA SER A 332 -7.90 19.70 14.52
C SER A 332 -8.03 20.53 13.23
N ASN A 333 -6.92 20.87 12.57
CA ASN A 333 -6.85 21.57 11.29
C ASN A 333 -7.10 20.66 10.07
N ILE A 334 -7.27 19.36 10.25
CA ILE A 334 -7.49 18.40 9.16
C ILE A 334 -8.69 17.49 9.46
N ASN A 335 -9.40 17.09 8.41
CA ASN A 335 -10.41 16.04 8.46
C ASN A 335 -10.03 14.93 7.47
N SER A 336 -9.88 13.70 7.95
CA SER A 336 -9.45 12.55 7.16
C SER A 336 -10.38 11.35 7.45
N PRO A 337 -11.62 11.37 6.93
CA PRO A 337 -12.58 10.28 7.15
C PRO A 337 -12.09 8.99 6.49
N SER A 338 -12.00 7.92 7.27
CA SER A 338 -11.61 6.60 6.76
C SER A 338 -12.79 5.93 6.02
N PRO A 339 -12.61 5.47 4.77
CA PRO A 339 -13.65 4.77 4.02
C PRO A 339 -14.04 3.44 4.66
N ASN A 340 -13.04 2.65 5.08
CA ASN A 340 -13.16 1.28 5.60
C ASN A 340 -14.07 0.38 4.75
N VAL A 341 -13.71 0.21 3.47
CA VAL A 341 -14.46 -0.56 2.48
C VAL A 341 -13.55 -1.45 1.63
N GLN A 342 -14.13 -2.48 1.01
CA GLN A 342 -13.39 -3.49 0.25
C GLN A 342 -13.64 -3.45 -1.26
N THR A 343 -14.58 -2.63 -1.73
CA THR A 343 -14.93 -2.54 -3.16
C THR A 343 -14.82 -1.11 -3.67
N THR A 344 -14.52 -0.95 -4.96
CA THR A 344 -14.47 0.38 -5.59
C THR A 344 -15.84 1.06 -5.64
N SER A 345 -16.94 0.31 -5.71
CA SER A 345 -18.29 0.89 -5.66
C SER A 345 -18.54 1.54 -4.29
N ASP A 346 -18.29 0.78 -3.21
CA ASP A 346 -18.47 1.31 -1.86
C ASP A 346 -17.50 2.46 -1.56
N LEU A 347 -16.28 2.40 -2.12
CA LEU A 347 -15.30 3.47 -2.03
C LEU A 347 -15.80 4.75 -2.70
N TYR A 348 -16.37 4.63 -3.91
CA TYR A 348 -16.98 5.77 -4.59
C TYR A 348 -18.09 6.40 -3.74
N ASP A 349 -19.00 5.57 -3.22
CA ASP A 349 -20.13 6.04 -2.42
C ASP A 349 -19.65 6.75 -1.13
N LYS A 350 -18.64 6.20 -0.45
CA LYS A 350 -18.03 6.82 0.72
C LYS A 350 -17.36 8.15 0.39
N LEU A 351 -16.53 8.19 -0.65
CA LEU A 351 -15.84 9.42 -1.05
C LEU A 351 -16.84 10.50 -1.50
N SER A 352 -17.81 10.13 -2.33
CA SER A 352 -18.86 11.02 -2.81
C SER A 352 -19.68 11.59 -1.64
N LYS A 353 -20.07 10.73 -0.69
CA LYS A 353 -20.76 11.16 0.53
C LYS A 353 -19.90 12.11 1.37
N SER A 354 -18.66 11.75 1.70
CA SER A 354 -17.79 12.59 2.52
C SER A 354 -17.50 13.95 1.89
N LEU A 355 -17.35 14.01 0.56
CA LEU A 355 -17.19 15.28 -0.17
C LEU A 355 -18.47 16.12 -0.19
N SER A 356 -19.65 15.47 -0.26
CA SER A 356 -20.94 16.13 -0.22
C SER A 356 -21.24 16.71 1.17
N ASP A 357 -20.88 15.97 2.22
CA ASP A 357 -21.03 16.37 3.62
C ASP A 357 -20.03 17.47 4.03
N ARG A 358 -18.95 17.68 3.26
CA ARG A 358 -17.98 18.76 3.53
C ARG A 358 -18.62 20.14 3.33
N SER A 359 -18.66 20.94 4.39
CA SER A 359 -19.18 22.31 4.33
C SER A 359 -18.40 23.18 3.32
N SER A 360 -19.09 24.07 2.62
CA SER A 360 -18.44 25.10 1.77
C SER A 360 -17.65 26.13 2.57
N THR A 361 -17.94 26.26 3.87
CA THR A 361 -17.25 27.17 4.80
C THR A 361 -16.18 26.45 5.64
N ASP A 362 -15.87 25.20 5.32
CA ASP A 362 -14.84 24.44 6.03
C ASP A 362 -13.45 25.07 5.84
N LYS A 363 -12.83 25.43 6.96
CA LYS A 363 -11.51 26.08 7.00
C LYS A 363 -10.37 25.09 7.21
N LYS A 364 -10.66 23.79 7.25
CA LYS A 364 -9.69 22.72 7.49
C LYS A 364 -9.14 22.17 6.17
N PHE A 365 -7.99 21.50 6.27
CA PHE A 365 -7.59 20.52 5.27
C PHE A 365 -8.59 19.37 5.25
N PHE A 366 -8.72 18.73 4.09
CA PHE A 366 -9.63 17.60 3.92
C PHE A 366 -8.98 16.52 3.08
N VAL A 367 -9.02 15.29 3.57
CA VAL A 367 -8.41 14.13 2.91
C VAL A 367 -9.50 13.23 2.35
N SER A 368 -9.41 12.94 1.06
CA SER A 368 -10.14 11.85 0.41
C SER A 368 -9.22 10.64 0.30
N GLN A 369 -9.49 9.60 1.07
CA GLN A 369 -8.68 8.39 1.04
C GLN A 369 -9.16 7.44 -0.06
N GLY A 370 -8.43 7.38 -1.18
CA GLY A 370 -8.69 6.49 -2.31
C GLY A 370 -8.15 5.07 -2.08
N VAL A 371 -8.29 4.54 -0.87
CA VAL A 371 -7.75 3.24 -0.46
C VAL A 371 -8.87 2.26 -0.16
N LEU A 372 -8.65 0.98 -0.47
CA LEU A 372 -9.49 -0.11 0.01
C LEU A 372 -8.82 -0.75 1.20
N THR A 373 -9.60 -1.03 2.25
CA THR A 373 -9.11 -1.68 3.48
C THR A 373 -9.29 -3.18 3.33
N PRO A 374 -8.21 -3.97 3.14
CA PRO A 374 -8.34 -5.41 3.00
C PRO A 374 -8.93 -6.01 4.27
N ASN A 375 -9.95 -6.84 4.10
CA ASN A 375 -10.42 -7.70 5.18
C ASN A 375 -9.77 -9.08 5.11
N GLU A 376 -10.07 -9.92 6.10
CA GLU A 376 -9.59 -11.30 6.19
C GLU A 376 -9.81 -12.08 4.87
N LYS A 377 -10.96 -11.88 4.20
CA LYS A 377 -11.28 -12.57 2.94
C LYS A 377 -10.36 -12.14 1.80
N THR A 378 -10.07 -10.84 1.74
CA THR A 378 -9.24 -10.21 0.70
C THR A 378 -7.79 -10.67 0.83
N ILE A 379 -7.29 -10.68 2.07
CA ILE A 379 -5.94 -11.18 2.37
C ILE A 379 -5.80 -12.65 1.99
N ALA A 380 -6.80 -13.47 2.36
CA ALA A 380 -6.75 -14.90 2.11
C ALA A 380 -6.94 -15.25 0.62
N SER A 381 -7.75 -14.51 -0.14
CA SER A 381 -7.88 -14.70 -1.59
C SER A 381 -6.59 -14.32 -2.33
N GLY A 382 -5.81 -13.36 -1.81
CA GLY A 382 -4.49 -12.96 -2.31
C GLY A 382 -3.45 -14.07 -2.43
N LEU A 383 -3.65 -15.19 -1.72
CA LEU A 383 -2.79 -16.37 -1.85
C LEU A 383 -2.91 -17.05 -3.21
N ILE A 384 -4.07 -16.92 -3.86
CA ILE A 384 -4.42 -17.66 -5.08
C ILE A 384 -4.89 -16.75 -6.23
N ALA A 385 -5.31 -15.53 -5.94
CA ALA A 385 -5.84 -14.55 -6.88
C ALA A 385 -5.23 -13.16 -6.64
N LYS A 386 -5.37 -12.26 -7.62
CA LYS A 386 -4.99 -10.86 -7.45
C LYS A 386 -6.15 -10.07 -6.79
N PRO A 387 -5.85 -8.99 -6.05
CA PRO A 387 -4.50 -8.53 -5.69
C PRO A 387 -3.84 -9.42 -4.62
N LYS A 388 -2.50 -9.55 -4.66
CA LYS A 388 -1.73 -10.37 -3.70
C LYS A 388 -1.09 -9.57 -2.57
N SER A 389 -1.09 -8.26 -2.69
CA SER A 389 -0.44 -7.27 -1.82
C SER A 389 -1.20 -5.96 -1.92
N LEU A 390 -1.02 -5.03 -0.98
CA LEU A 390 -1.59 -3.68 -1.12
C LEU A 390 -1.03 -2.94 -2.34
N LEU A 391 0.22 -3.20 -2.73
CA LEU A 391 0.81 -2.63 -3.94
C LEU A 391 0.09 -3.10 -5.22
N ASP A 392 -0.13 -4.41 -5.37
CA ASP A 392 -0.89 -5.00 -6.48
C ASP A 392 -2.30 -4.41 -6.53
N ALA A 393 -2.85 -4.15 -5.36
CA ALA A 393 -4.20 -3.67 -5.18
C ALA A 393 -4.29 -2.20 -5.64
N GLY A 394 -3.35 -1.34 -5.22
CA GLY A 394 -3.18 0.01 -5.74
C GLY A 394 -3.08 0.06 -7.27
N ASP A 395 -2.31 -0.84 -7.88
CA ASP A 395 -2.19 -0.91 -9.35
C ASP A 395 -3.53 -1.18 -10.05
N LEU A 396 -4.43 -1.91 -9.40
CA LEU A 396 -5.75 -2.22 -9.94
C LEU A 396 -6.71 -1.04 -9.82
N TRP A 397 -6.83 -0.41 -8.65
CA TRP A 397 -7.88 0.60 -8.43
C TRP A 397 -7.44 2.05 -8.56
N ASN A 398 -6.14 2.38 -8.48
CA ASN A 398 -5.69 3.77 -8.66
C ASN A 398 -6.13 4.37 -10.00
N PRO A 399 -6.15 3.64 -11.13
CA PRO A 399 -6.73 4.14 -12.37
C PRO A 399 -8.22 4.46 -12.26
N VAL A 400 -8.98 3.72 -11.45
CA VAL A 400 -10.40 3.96 -11.20
C VAL A 400 -10.59 5.27 -10.42
N VAL A 401 -9.82 5.46 -9.35
CA VAL A 401 -9.83 6.69 -8.54
C VAL A 401 -9.42 7.89 -9.39
N ALA A 402 -8.34 7.76 -10.16
CA ALA A 402 -7.90 8.78 -11.10
C ALA A 402 -8.98 9.09 -12.14
N ASN A 403 -9.68 8.08 -12.68
CA ASN A 403 -10.77 8.30 -13.62
C ASN A 403 -11.94 9.07 -12.99
N TRP A 404 -12.40 8.72 -11.78
CA TRP A 404 -13.49 9.46 -11.12
C TRP A 404 -13.15 10.94 -10.91
N ILE A 405 -11.90 11.23 -10.58
CA ILE A 405 -11.41 12.60 -10.44
C ILE A 405 -11.31 13.24 -11.83
N GLY A 406 -10.64 12.58 -12.77
CA GLY A 406 -10.37 13.01 -14.14
C GLY A 406 -11.62 13.36 -14.95
N SER A 407 -12.63 12.49 -14.93
CA SER A 407 -13.94 12.67 -15.57
C SER A 407 -14.80 13.74 -14.88
N GLY A 408 -14.53 14.02 -13.60
CA GLY A 408 -15.35 14.91 -12.77
C GLY A 408 -16.53 14.22 -12.08
N SER A 409 -16.56 12.88 -12.05
CA SER A 409 -17.54 12.14 -11.25
C SER A 409 -17.45 12.49 -9.76
N LEU A 410 -16.24 12.71 -9.22
CA LEU A 410 -16.06 13.29 -7.90
C LEU A 410 -15.90 14.82 -7.97
N PRO A 411 -16.57 15.59 -7.08
CA PRO A 411 -16.66 17.03 -7.18
C PRO A 411 -15.34 17.72 -6.79
N ARG A 412 -14.59 18.24 -7.77
CA ARG A 412 -13.34 18.98 -7.53
C ARG A 412 -13.48 20.07 -6.47
N LYS A 413 -14.54 20.88 -6.52
CA LYS A 413 -14.73 22.05 -5.64
C LYS A 413 -14.72 21.71 -4.14
N LYS A 414 -14.91 20.44 -3.79
CA LYS A 414 -14.92 19.94 -2.42
C LYS A 414 -13.68 19.09 -2.09
N MET A 415 -12.82 18.80 -3.07
CA MET A 415 -11.59 18.03 -2.87
C MET A 415 -10.47 18.91 -2.32
N ASN A 416 -9.55 18.29 -1.58
CA ASN A 416 -8.30 18.92 -1.18
C ASN A 416 -7.15 17.92 -1.31
N VAL A 417 -6.76 17.23 -0.24
CA VAL A 417 -5.78 16.14 -0.31
C VAL A 417 -6.46 14.88 -0.81
N VAL A 418 -5.82 14.13 -1.71
CA VAL A 418 -6.26 12.79 -2.10
C VAL A 418 -5.09 11.83 -1.91
N ILE A 419 -5.29 10.79 -1.11
CA ILE A 419 -4.26 9.79 -0.83
C ILE A 419 -4.61 8.43 -1.42
N VAL A 420 -3.59 7.66 -1.80
CA VAL A 420 -3.71 6.27 -2.28
C VAL A 420 -2.54 5.42 -1.76
N ASP A 421 -2.70 4.11 -1.80
CA ASP A 421 -1.61 3.14 -1.74
C ASP A 421 -0.97 3.00 -3.13
N ASN A 422 0.35 2.82 -3.18
CA ASN A 422 1.13 2.58 -4.40
C ASN A 422 0.75 3.50 -5.57
N TYR A 423 0.88 4.81 -5.35
CA TYR A 423 0.49 5.82 -6.32
C TYR A 423 1.12 5.58 -7.70
N SER A 424 0.42 5.99 -8.76
CA SER A 424 0.92 5.93 -10.13
C SER A 424 1.20 7.35 -10.69
N PRO A 425 2.08 7.48 -11.69
CA PRO A 425 2.27 8.77 -12.37
C PRO A 425 0.97 9.36 -12.92
N LEU A 426 0.08 8.50 -13.46
CA LEU A 426 -1.24 8.90 -13.96
C LEU A 426 -2.10 9.52 -12.86
N PHE A 427 -2.11 8.91 -11.67
CA PHE A 427 -2.84 9.44 -10.52
C PHE A 427 -2.34 10.86 -10.18
N VAL A 428 -1.03 11.02 -9.96
CA VAL A 428 -0.46 12.31 -9.58
C VAL A 428 -0.72 13.38 -10.65
N ALA A 429 -0.46 13.05 -11.92
CA ALA A 429 -0.74 13.91 -13.06
C ALA A 429 -2.21 14.37 -13.12
N THR A 430 -3.14 13.45 -12.93
CA THR A 430 -4.59 13.75 -12.96
C THR A 430 -4.97 14.77 -11.90
N LEU A 431 -4.46 14.61 -10.68
CA LEU A 431 -4.73 15.52 -9.56
C LEU A 431 -4.10 16.90 -9.80
N VAL A 432 -2.84 16.94 -10.23
CA VAL A 432 -2.15 18.21 -10.56
C VAL A 432 -2.89 18.97 -11.66
N GLU A 433 -3.36 18.29 -12.71
CA GLU A 433 -4.13 18.90 -13.80
C GLU A 433 -5.43 19.55 -13.30
N LYS A 434 -6.08 19.01 -12.26
CA LYS A 434 -7.29 19.62 -11.70
C LYS A 434 -7.08 21.00 -11.10
N ASN A 435 -5.84 21.35 -10.77
CA ASN A 435 -5.50 22.69 -10.31
C ASN A 435 -5.46 23.74 -11.42
N ARG A 436 -5.35 23.35 -12.70
CA ARG A 436 -5.35 24.29 -13.85
C ARG A 436 -6.73 24.83 -14.20
N LYS A 437 -7.79 24.13 -13.80
CA LYS A 437 -9.16 24.57 -14.05
C LYS A 437 -9.51 25.72 -13.09
N LYS A 438 -9.84 26.90 -13.61
CA LYS A 438 -10.39 28.00 -12.80
C LYS A 438 -11.66 27.49 -12.08
N ILE A 439 -11.77 27.74 -10.77
CA ILE A 439 -12.88 27.31 -9.90
C ILE A 439 -14.13 28.15 -10.14
#